data_AF-A0A7R7AJS5-F1
#
_entry.id   AF-A0A7R7AJS5-F1
#
_cell.length_a   1.000
_cell.length_b   1.000
_cell.length_c   1.000
_cell.angle_alpha   90.00
_cell.angle_beta   90.00
_cell.angle_gamma   90.00
#
_symmetry.space_group_name_H-M   'P 1'
#
loop_
_entity.id
_entity.type
_entity.pdbx_description
1 polymer ?
#
loop_
_entity_poly.entity_id
_entity_poly.type
_entity_poly.pdbx_seq_one_letter_code
_entity_poly.pdbx_strand_id
1 'polypeptide(L)'
;MQVIANLKAIPKVQKFRYLMIVLASASMLGPLAFLPQLVGSDDLCGTLCMRRFYLYFPGMTWEDFFVHVNAAAIGVMAFGIILLTTLFFGRMWCGYLCPVGGLAELSSRMLNDRWKIEFRSLPQVQIRYGYFGFFLVAMPALGISACSLCNFITIPRLIEAMSGEYRGMVFLVSSVGLVNLGLLLLLGVFASKGRAYCQFMCPIGAADGLINRIGANLPFAHRIRVAKERCTGCNICARDCMCGAIKMIDKIAVVDQVSCMSCHECVDVCDWNALAWTTPPRHKINEPKRIKKNTEILPTPDWQAVHFHGTKLGAEEGGTAKGPAVSWVSVFNAMVLLTVVSIVIVGSFL
;
A
#
# COMPACT_ATOMS: atom_id res chain seq x y z
N MET A 1 29.75 -10.30 -2.21
CA MET A 1 30.35 -8.99 -1.86
C MET A 1 29.46 -7.78 -2.19
N GLN A 2 28.74 -7.74 -3.32
CA GLN A 2 27.80 -6.64 -3.63
C GLN A 2 26.64 -6.46 -2.61
N VAL A 3 26.10 -7.56 -2.07
CA VAL A 3 25.01 -7.51 -1.08
C VAL A 3 25.42 -6.77 0.20
N ILE A 4 26.65 -6.99 0.69
CA ILE A 4 27.17 -6.32 1.89
C ILE A 4 27.45 -4.84 1.62
N ALA A 5 27.92 -4.49 0.42
CA ALA A 5 28.10 -3.09 0.01
C ALA A 5 26.76 -2.34 -0.08
N ASN A 6 25.73 -2.97 -0.66
CA ASN A 6 24.38 -2.40 -0.78
C ASN A 6 23.71 -2.23 0.60
N LEU A 7 23.93 -3.15 1.54
CA LEU A 7 23.47 -3.00 2.93
C LEU A 7 24.21 -1.90 3.70
N LYS A 8 25.51 -1.68 3.41
CA LYS A 8 26.30 -0.60 4.01
C LYS A 8 25.91 0.79 3.49
N ALA A 9 25.43 0.88 2.25
CA ALA A 9 24.96 2.12 1.63
C ALA A 9 23.63 2.66 2.21
N ILE A 10 22.96 1.88 3.07
CA ILE A 10 21.70 2.30 3.71
C ILE A 10 21.97 3.45 4.70
N PRO A 11 21.25 4.59 4.59
CA PRO A 11 21.35 5.70 5.54
C PRO A 11 21.17 5.23 6.98
N LYS A 12 21.92 5.80 7.94
CA LYS A 12 21.85 5.38 9.36
C LYS A 12 20.43 5.43 9.92
N VAL A 13 19.63 6.41 9.53
CA VAL A 13 18.22 6.57 9.95
C VAL A 13 17.32 5.48 9.38
N GLN A 14 17.56 5.05 8.14
CA GLN A 14 16.84 3.94 7.50
C GLN A 14 17.20 2.57 8.06
N LYS A 15 18.39 2.39 8.66
CA LYS A 15 18.77 1.11 9.30
C LYS A 15 17.78 0.69 10.39
N PHE A 16 17.25 1.65 11.14
CA PHE A 16 16.22 1.37 12.14
C PHE A 16 14.94 0.83 11.48
N ARG A 17 14.51 1.39 10.34
CA ARG A 17 13.33 0.89 9.61
C ARG A 17 13.53 -0.55 9.16
N TYR A 18 14.67 -0.86 8.53
CA TYR A 18 14.91 -2.24 8.09
C TYR A 18 15.09 -3.21 9.26
N LEU A 19 15.70 -2.78 10.35
CA LEU A 19 15.77 -3.58 11.57
C LEU A 19 14.36 -3.90 12.07
N MET A 20 13.46 -2.92 12.13
CA MET A 20 12.06 -3.13 12.50
C MET A 20 11.34 -4.09 11.54
N ILE A 21 11.57 -3.97 10.23
CA ILE A 21 10.99 -4.89 9.24
C ILE A 21 11.49 -6.32 9.47
N VAL A 22 12.79 -6.51 9.71
CA VAL A 22 13.37 -7.84 9.96
C VAL A 22 12.85 -8.42 11.27
N LEU A 23 12.84 -7.63 12.34
CA LEU A 23 12.30 -8.05 13.64
C LEU A 23 10.81 -8.39 13.55
N ALA A 24 10.00 -7.56 12.89
CA ALA A 24 8.58 -7.83 12.67
C ALA A 24 8.37 -9.05 11.78
N SER A 25 9.21 -9.27 10.75
CA SER A 25 9.13 -10.46 9.92
C SER A 25 9.46 -11.72 10.72
N ALA A 26 10.50 -11.68 11.56
CA ALA A 26 10.86 -12.79 12.43
C ALA A 26 9.78 -13.05 13.51
N SER A 27 9.25 -12.00 14.14
CA SER A 27 8.28 -12.11 15.23
C SER A 27 6.85 -12.35 14.78
N MET A 28 6.48 -11.93 13.56
CA MET A 28 5.16 -12.23 13.01
C MET A 28 5.18 -13.54 12.26
N LEU A 29 6.12 -13.79 11.34
CA LEU A 29 6.04 -14.98 10.47
C LEU A 29 6.52 -16.26 11.15
N GLY A 30 7.50 -16.18 12.06
CA GLY A 30 7.92 -17.34 12.86
C GLY A 30 6.77 -17.82 13.74
N PRO A 31 6.28 -17.00 14.68
CA PRO A 31 5.11 -17.32 15.48
C PRO A 31 3.82 -17.51 14.68
N LEU A 32 3.57 -16.85 13.53
CA LEU A 32 2.36 -17.10 12.73
C LEU A 32 2.28 -18.54 12.22
N ALA A 33 3.42 -19.20 11.98
CA ALA A 33 3.42 -20.62 11.60
C ALA A 33 3.00 -21.53 12.78
N PHE A 34 3.28 -21.11 14.03
CA PHE A 34 2.98 -21.90 15.24
C PHE A 34 1.73 -21.41 16.01
N LEU A 35 1.25 -20.19 15.75
CA LEU A 35 0.08 -19.56 16.39
C LEU A 35 -1.23 -20.31 16.17
N PRO A 36 -1.51 -20.90 14.99
CA PRO A 36 -2.69 -21.76 14.79
C PRO A 36 -2.74 -22.91 15.80
N GLN A 37 -1.57 -23.47 16.16
CA GLN A 37 -1.46 -24.57 17.13
C GLN A 37 -1.72 -24.10 18.57
N LEU A 38 -1.39 -22.84 18.91
CA LEU A 38 -1.65 -22.22 20.22
C LEU A 38 -3.10 -21.77 20.43
N VAL A 39 -3.80 -21.40 19.35
CA VAL A 39 -5.19 -20.92 19.40
C VAL A 39 -6.21 -22.06 19.19
N GLY A 40 -5.74 -23.29 18.94
CA GLY A 40 -6.61 -24.47 18.76
C GLY A 40 -7.47 -24.39 17.49
N SER A 41 -7.08 -23.55 16.52
CA SER A 41 -7.77 -23.38 15.24
C SER A 41 -6.80 -23.71 14.11
N ASP A 42 -7.14 -24.71 13.30
CA ASP A 42 -6.32 -25.23 12.19
C ASP A 42 -5.99 -24.23 11.08
N ASP A 43 -6.61 -23.04 11.08
CA ASP A 43 -6.55 -22.07 9.99
C ASP A 43 -6.10 -20.68 10.45
N LEU A 44 -5.00 -20.19 9.88
CA LEU A 44 -4.61 -18.76 9.93
C LEU A 44 -5.72 -17.82 9.42
N CYS A 45 -6.65 -18.35 8.61
CA CYS A 45 -7.79 -17.64 8.04
C CYS A 45 -9.01 -17.56 8.98
N GLY A 46 -8.94 -18.18 10.15
CA GLY A 46 -9.97 -18.14 11.20
C GLY A 46 -9.88 -16.86 12.03
N THR A 47 -9.54 -17.02 13.30
CA THR A 47 -9.58 -15.98 14.36
C THR A 47 -8.56 -14.86 14.18
N LEU A 48 -7.41 -15.16 13.57
CA LEU A 48 -6.25 -14.26 13.45
C LEU A 48 -6.28 -13.36 12.20
N CYS A 49 -7.20 -13.57 11.27
CA CYS A 49 -7.15 -12.88 9.97
C CYS A 49 -7.63 -11.43 10.05
N MET A 50 -6.69 -10.48 9.89
CA MET A 50 -6.96 -9.03 9.88
C MET A 50 -7.82 -8.53 8.70
N ARG A 51 -8.24 -9.41 7.78
CA ARG A 51 -9.09 -9.05 6.61
C ARG A 51 -10.50 -9.61 6.68
N ARG A 52 -10.82 -10.45 7.68
CA ARG A 52 -12.13 -11.09 7.80
C ARG A 52 -13.20 -10.17 8.41
N PHE A 53 -12.87 -8.90 8.67
CA PHE A 53 -13.77 -7.90 9.23
C PHE A 53 -14.97 -7.51 8.34
N TYR A 54 -15.08 -8.03 7.10
CA TYR A 54 -16.12 -7.64 6.15
C TYR A 54 -16.55 -8.79 5.19
N LEU A 55 -16.95 -9.94 5.74
CA LEU A 55 -17.62 -10.98 4.94
C LEU A 55 -19.13 -10.74 5.00
N TYR A 56 -19.67 -9.95 4.06
CA TYR A 56 -21.11 -9.80 3.88
C TYR A 56 -21.53 -10.51 2.59
N PHE A 57 -22.16 -11.68 2.73
CA PHE A 57 -22.70 -12.42 1.58
C PHE A 57 -24.16 -12.00 1.31
N PRO A 58 -24.63 -12.00 0.04
CA PRO A 58 -26.02 -11.70 -0.27
C PRO A 58 -26.96 -12.68 0.44
N GLY A 59 -27.88 -12.18 1.27
CA GLY A 59 -28.82 -13.01 2.05
C GLY A 59 -28.43 -13.22 3.53
N MET A 60 -27.31 -12.66 3.97
CA MET A 60 -26.85 -12.73 5.37
C MET A 60 -27.67 -11.80 6.29
N THR A 61 -28.08 -12.31 7.46
CA THR A 61 -28.72 -11.48 8.48
C THR A 61 -27.69 -10.68 9.28
N TRP A 62 -28.11 -9.62 9.99
CA TRP A 62 -27.22 -8.86 10.87
C TRP A 62 -26.58 -9.72 11.97
N GLU A 63 -27.28 -10.78 12.42
CA GLU A 63 -26.77 -11.72 13.42
C GLU A 63 -25.60 -12.55 12.87
N ASP A 64 -25.73 -13.08 11.67
CA ASP A 64 -24.66 -13.83 10.99
C ASP A 64 -23.41 -12.98 10.75
N PHE A 65 -23.60 -11.69 10.43
CA PHE A 65 -22.50 -10.74 10.31
C PHE A 65 -21.72 -10.61 11.63
N PHE A 66 -22.41 -10.42 12.76
CA PHE A 66 -21.74 -10.33 14.06
C PHE A 66 -21.08 -11.64 14.48
N VAL A 67 -21.64 -12.80 14.13
CA VAL A 67 -20.99 -14.10 14.35
C VAL A 67 -19.67 -14.18 13.59
N HIS A 68 -19.61 -13.74 12.33
CA HIS A 68 -18.37 -13.72 11.55
C HIS A 68 -17.35 -12.70 12.07
N VAL A 69 -17.80 -11.53 12.52
CA VAL A 69 -16.93 -10.52 13.14
C VAL A 69 -16.35 -11.04 14.45
N ASN A 70 -17.17 -11.68 15.30
CA ASN A 70 -16.73 -12.30 16.56
C ASN A 70 -15.79 -13.48 16.32
N ALA A 71 -16.06 -14.30 15.30
CA ALA A 71 -15.17 -15.38 14.88
C ALA A 71 -13.79 -14.87 14.43
N ALA A 72 -13.69 -13.61 13.99
CA ALA A 72 -12.45 -12.95 13.59
C ALA A 72 -11.99 -11.85 14.56
N ALA A 73 -12.46 -11.87 15.82
CA ALA A 73 -12.30 -10.75 16.75
C ALA A 73 -10.84 -10.29 16.91
N ILE A 74 -9.88 -11.22 16.99
CA ILE A 74 -8.45 -10.88 17.11
C ILE A 74 -7.96 -10.13 15.87
N GLY A 75 -8.29 -10.62 14.69
CA GLY A 75 -7.97 -9.95 13.41
C GLY A 75 -8.62 -8.57 13.28
N VAL A 76 -9.90 -8.45 13.65
CA VAL A 76 -10.64 -7.17 13.64
C VAL A 76 -10.01 -6.17 14.60
N MET A 77 -9.68 -6.60 15.82
CA MET A 77 -9.01 -5.75 16.82
C MET A 77 -7.64 -5.30 16.32
N ALA A 78 -6.83 -6.21 15.76
CA ALA A 78 -5.53 -5.86 15.22
C ALA A 78 -5.64 -4.88 14.05
N PHE A 79 -6.59 -5.07 13.15
CA PHE A 79 -6.87 -4.12 12.07
C PHE A 79 -7.34 -2.75 12.61
N GLY A 80 -8.22 -2.74 13.62
CA GLY A 80 -8.65 -1.52 14.31
C GLY A 80 -7.47 -0.76 14.93
N ILE A 81 -6.53 -1.47 15.56
CA ILE A 81 -5.29 -0.88 16.10
C ILE A 81 -4.41 -0.32 14.97
N ILE A 82 -4.31 -1.00 13.83
CA ILE A 82 -3.58 -0.50 12.66
C ILE A 82 -4.22 0.79 12.14
N LEU A 83 -5.54 0.84 12.02
CA LEU A 83 -6.24 2.06 11.58
C LEU A 83 -6.08 3.20 12.61
N LEU A 84 -6.18 2.89 13.90
CA LEU A 84 -6.01 3.86 14.98
C LEU A 84 -4.59 4.45 14.97
N THR A 85 -3.57 3.60 14.92
CA THR A 85 -2.18 4.06 14.83
C THR A 85 -1.93 4.83 13.54
N THR A 86 -2.57 4.44 12.44
CA THR A 86 -2.53 5.16 11.17
C THR A 86 -3.13 6.55 11.29
N LEU A 87 -4.20 6.73 12.06
CA LEU A 87 -4.79 8.04 12.31
C LEU A 87 -3.76 9.01 12.92
N PHE A 88 -2.98 8.59 13.92
CA PHE A 88 -2.03 9.46 14.62
C PHE A 88 -0.68 9.60 13.92
N PHE A 89 -0.07 8.51 13.47
CA PHE A 89 1.33 8.48 13.01
C PHE A 89 1.49 8.30 11.49
N GLY A 90 0.37 8.11 10.80
CA GLY A 90 0.30 7.78 9.39
C GLY A 90 0.58 6.30 9.18
N ARG A 91 0.83 5.88 7.95
CA ARG A 91 0.88 4.45 7.56
C ARG A 91 2.14 3.70 8.01
N MET A 92 2.56 3.91 9.26
CA MET A 92 3.73 3.30 9.89
C MET A 92 3.67 1.77 9.87
N TRP A 93 2.49 1.17 10.03
CA TRP A 93 2.33 -0.28 9.91
C TRP A 93 2.82 -0.78 8.55
N CYS A 94 2.31 -0.20 7.46
CA CYS A 94 2.74 -0.52 6.10
C CYS A 94 4.24 -0.22 5.88
N GLY A 95 4.77 0.84 6.49
CA GLY A 95 6.16 1.30 6.34
C GLY A 95 7.21 0.47 7.09
N TYR A 96 6.92 0.06 8.33
CA TYR A 96 7.89 -0.45 9.30
C TYR A 96 7.59 -1.86 9.82
N LEU A 97 6.30 -2.25 9.93
CA LEU A 97 5.92 -3.49 10.62
C LEU A 97 5.39 -4.58 9.68
N CYS A 98 4.78 -4.22 8.55
CA CYS A 98 4.12 -5.20 7.68
C CYS A 98 5.14 -6.18 7.06
N PRO A 99 5.10 -7.48 7.41
CA PRO A 99 6.10 -8.44 6.96
C PRO A 99 5.98 -8.75 5.46
N VAL A 100 4.76 -8.71 4.90
CA VAL A 100 4.52 -8.98 3.49
C VAL A 100 5.17 -7.94 2.59
N GLY A 101 4.92 -6.66 2.86
CA GLY A 101 5.52 -5.57 2.10
C GLY A 101 7.01 -5.40 2.42
N GLY A 102 7.40 -5.62 3.68
CA GLY A 102 8.77 -5.48 4.14
C GLY A 102 9.72 -6.52 3.54
N LEU A 103 9.31 -7.79 3.51
CA LEU A 103 10.08 -8.85 2.86
C LEU A 103 10.18 -8.63 1.36
N ALA A 104 9.07 -8.28 0.68
CA ALA A 104 9.08 -7.98 -0.74
C ALA A 104 10.04 -6.82 -1.08
N GLU A 105 10.05 -5.77 -0.26
CA GLU A 105 11.02 -4.67 -0.39
C GLU A 105 12.46 -5.13 -0.20
N LEU A 106 12.74 -5.92 0.84
CA LEU A 106 14.08 -6.41 1.12
C LEU A 106 14.59 -7.33 -0.02
N SER A 107 13.73 -8.24 -0.50
CA SER A 107 14.02 -9.11 -1.63
C SER A 107 14.28 -8.31 -2.92
N SER A 108 13.46 -7.30 -3.21
CA SER A 108 13.67 -6.42 -4.37
C SER A 108 15.01 -5.67 -4.29
N ARG A 109 15.41 -5.21 -3.09
CA ARG A 109 16.72 -4.55 -2.90
C ARG A 109 17.92 -5.49 -3.08
N MET A 110 17.75 -6.79 -2.86
CA MET A 110 18.78 -7.80 -3.11
C MET A 110 18.94 -8.13 -4.60
N LEU A 111 17.91 -7.87 -5.41
CA LEU A 111 17.95 -8.07 -6.85
C LEU A 111 18.63 -6.92 -7.59
N ASN A 112 19.26 -7.28 -8.71
CA ASN A 112 19.92 -6.33 -9.60
C ASN A 112 18.87 -5.47 -10.34
N ASP A 113 19.20 -4.20 -10.60
CA ASP A 113 18.25 -3.22 -11.18
C ASP A 113 17.75 -3.61 -12.57
N ARG A 114 18.50 -4.42 -13.33
CA ARG A 114 18.07 -4.94 -14.65
C ARG A 114 16.80 -5.79 -14.62
N TRP A 115 16.50 -6.42 -13.49
CA TRP A 115 15.32 -7.27 -13.34
C TRP A 115 14.13 -6.52 -12.73
N LYS A 116 14.28 -5.22 -12.45
CA LYS A 116 13.25 -4.42 -11.79
C LYS A 116 12.35 -3.75 -12.81
N ILE A 117 11.05 -3.92 -12.62
CA ILE A 117 10.00 -3.29 -13.43
C ILE A 117 9.50 -2.05 -12.70
N GLU A 118 9.46 -0.91 -13.39
CA GLU A 118 8.96 0.34 -12.83
C GLU A 118 7.47 0.51 -13.11
N PHE A 119 6.66 0.50 -12.05
CA PHE A 119 5.20 0.65 -12.12
C PHE A 119 4.71 2.09 -11.86
N ARG A 120 5.62 3.08 -11.86
CA ARG A 120 5.32 4.46 -11.44
C ARG A 120 4.38 5.20 -12.39
N SER A 121 4.37 4.85 -13.67
CA SER A 121 3.50 5.43 -14.70
C SER A 121 2.03 5.05 -14.56
N LEU A 122 1.72 3.97 -13.83
CA LEU A 122 0.36 3.47 -13.67
C LEU A 122 -0.45 4.30 -12.66
N PRO A 123 -1.78 4.46 -12.89
CA PRO A 123 -2.67 5.18 -11.98
C PRO A 123 -2.91 4.41 -10.68
N GLN A 124 -1.97 4.53 -9.75
CA GLN A 124 -1.91 3.74 -8.51
C GLN A 124 -3.15 3.86 -7.60
N VAL A 125 -3.70 5.06 -7.46
CA VAL A 125 -4.84 5.31 -6.57
C VAL A 125 -6.09 4.66 -7.15
N GLN A 126 -6.35 4.86 -8.44
CA GLN A 126 -7.53 4.32 -9.11
C GLN A 126 -7.52 2.79 -9.11
N ILE A 127 -6.38 2.17 -9.42
CA ILE A 127 -6.25 0.71 -9.38
C ILE A 127 -6.45 0.18 -7.95
N ARG A 128 -5.86 0.84 -6.95
CA ARG A 128 -6.02 0.46 -5.53
C ARG A 128 -7.46 0.47 -5.07
N TYR A 129 -8.17 1.56 -5.32
CA TYR A 129 -9.56 1.69 -4.88
C TYR A 129 -10.53 0.92 -5.76
N GLY A 130 -10.23 0.72 -7.05
CA GLY A 130 -10.98 -0.18 -7.92
C GLY A 130 -10.89 -1.63 -7.44
N TYR A 131 -9.68 -2.11 -7.14
CA TYR A 131 -9.49 -3.43 -6.54
C TYR A 131 -10.15 -3.53 -5.16
N PHE A 132 -10.06 -2.48 -4.33
CA PHE A 132 -10.72 -2.45 -3.03
C PHE A 132 -12.26 -2.51 -3.16
N GLY A 133 -12.85 -1.81 -4.12
CA GLY A 133 -14.28 -1.89 -4.41
C GLY A 133 -14.69 -3.28 -4.92
N PHE A 134 -13.93 -3.85 -5.85
CA PHE A 134 -14.11 -5.24 -6.30
C PHE A 134 -14.02 -6.24 -5.14
N PHE A 135 -13.05 -6.04 -4.24
CA PHE A 135 -12.85 -6.86 -3.05
C PHE A 135 -14.01 -6.76 -2.05
N LEU A 136 -14.61 -5.58 -1.87
CA LEU A 136 -15.74 -5.38 -0.95
C LEU A 136 -17.10 -5.83 -1.51
N VAL A 137 -17.28 -5.77 -2.84
CA VAL A 137 -18.60 -5.96 -3.46
C VAL A 137 -18.65 -7.22 -4.31
N ALA A 138 -17.78 -7.32 -5.33
CA ALA A 138 -17.86 -8.39 -6.32
C ALA A 138 -17.44 -9.75 -5.75
N MET A 139 -16.39 -9.80 -4.92
CA MET A 139 -15.92 -11.04 -4.30
C MET A 139 -16.99 -11.70 -3.42
N PRO A 140 -17.61 -10.99 -2.45
CA PRO A 140 -18.73 -11.55 -1.69
C PRO A 140 -19.96 -11.87 -2.55
N ALA A 141 -20.27 -11.06 -3.57
CA ALA A 141 -21.39 -11.33 -4.48
C ALA A 141 -21.21 -12.65 -5.26
N LEU A 142 -19.97 -13.04 -5.55
CA LEU A 142 -19.62 -14.29 -6.22
C LEU A 142 -19.43 -15.47 -5.24
N GLY A 143 -19.64 -15.27 -3.94
CA GLY A 143 -19.39 -16.29 -2.91
C GLY A 143 -17.90 -16.64 -2.73
N ILE A 144 -16.98 -15.84 -3.29
CA ILE A 144 -15.55 -16.09 -3.20
C ILE A 144 -15.02 -15.46 -1.91
N SER A 145 -14.27 -16.24 -1.14
CA SER A 145 -13.65 -15.74 0.08
C SER A 145 -12.66 -14.62 -0.22
N ALA A 146 -12.68 -13.57 0.60
CA ALA A 146 -11.70 -12.48 0.59
C ALA A 146 -10.24 -12.95 0.73
N CYS A 147 -10.02 -14.19 1.17
CA CYS A 147 -8.69 -14.77 1.37
C CYS A 147 -8.04 -15.26 0.07
N SER A 148 -8.83 -15.52 -0.98
CA SER A 148 -8.33 -16.17 -2.20
C SER A 148 -7.28 -15.33 -2.95
N LEU A 149 -7.39 -14.00 -2.97
CA LEU A 149 -6.43 -13.12 -3.68
C LEU A 149 -5.48 -12.38 -2.72
N CYS A 150 -5.24 -12.96 -1.55
CA CYS A 150 -4.52 -12.29 -0.48
C CYS A 150 -3.04 -12.71 -0.43
N ASN A 151 -2.10 -11.87 -0.87
CA ASN A 151 -0.66 -12.15 -0.66
C ASN A 151 -0.23 -12.23 0.82
N PHE A 152 -1.10 -11.91 1.78
CA PHE A 152 -0.81 -12.12 3.20
C PHE A 152 -0.86 -13.60 3.59
N ILE A 153 -1.63 -14.45 2.90
CA ILE A 153 -1.58 -15.91 3.12
C ILE A 153 -0.33 -16.53 2.47
N THR A 154 0.15 -15.95 1.38
CA THR A 154 1.22 -16.53 0.57
C THR A 154 2.55 -16.61 1.30
N ILE A 155 2.94 -15.59 2.07
CA ILE A 155 4.23 -15.63 2.78
C ILE A 155 4.22 -16.68 3.92
N PRO A 156 3.23 -16.72 4.83
CA PRO A 156 3.12 -17.79 5.82
C PRO A 156 3.07 -19.19 5.17
N ARG A 157 2.25 -19.39 4.12
CA ARG A 157 2.18 -20.68 3.41
C ARG A 157 3.48 -21.05 2.70
N LEU A 158 4.24 -20.07 2.21
CA LEU A 158 5.57 -20.29 1.66
C LEU A 158 6.55 -20.77 2.74
N ILE A 159 6.50 -20.18 3.94
CA ILE A 159 7.32 -20.60 5.06
C ILE A 159 6.93 -22.00 5.55
N GLU A 160 5.64 -22.28 5.71
CA GLU A 160 5.12 -23.62 6.02
C GLU A 160 5.60 -24.67 5.00
N ALA A 161 5.53 -24.35 3.71
CA ALA A 161 6.02 -25.23 2.66
C ALA A 161 7.54 -25.46 2.75
N MET A 162 8.31 -24.41 3.05
CA MET A 162 9.76 -24.52 3.28
C MET A 162 10.09 -25.33 4.55
N SER A 163 9.21 -25.32 5.54
CA SER A 163 9.29 -26.13 6.77
C SER A 163 8.84 -27.58 6.58
N GLY A 164 8.41 -27.98 5.37
CA GLY A 164 8.01 -29.34 5.04
C GLY A 164 6.53 -29.66 5.32
N GLU A 165 5.71 -28.65 5.60
CA GLU A 165 4.30 -28.86 5.94
C GLU A 165 3.44 -29.03 4.68
N TYR A 166 2.65 -30.10 4.66
CA TYR A 166 1.85 -30.51 3.48
C TYR A 166 0.83 -29.45 3.05
N ARG A 167 0.19 -28.76 4.01
CA ARG A 167 -0.80 -27.70 3.74
C ARG A 167 -0.20 -26.53 2.94
N GLY A 168 1.02 -26.13 3.28
CA GLY A 168 1.76 -25.09 2.55
C GLY A 168 2.08 -25.50 1.12
N MET A 169 2.56 -26.74 0.93
CA MET A 169 2.89 -27.28 -0.40
C MET A 169 1.65 -27.37 -1.31
N VAL A 170 0.53 -27.88 -0.79
CA VAL A 170 -0.74 -27.96 -1.54
C VAL A 170 -1.22 -26.56 -1.93
N PHE A 171 -1.13 -25.59 -1.02
CA PHE A 171 -1.49 -24.21 -1.34
C PHE A 171 -0.63 -23.66 -2.48
N LEU A 172 0.70 -23.80 -2.44
CA LEU A 172 1.60 -23.26 -3.46
C LEU A 172 1.39 -23.85 -4.86
N VAL A 173 0.99 -25.13 -4.95
CA VAL A 173 0.72 -25.80 -6.23
C VAL A 173 -0.71 -25.55 -6.72
N SER A 174 -1.62 -25.11 -5.84
CA SER A 174 -2.98 -24.72 -6.25
C SER A 174 -2.97 -23.53 -7.21
N SER A 175 -3.99 -23.43 -8.06
CA SER A 175 -4.18 -22.29 -8.97
C SER A 175 -4.17 -20.95 -8.22
N VAL A 176 -4.79 -20.90 -7.04
CA VAL A 176 -4.84 -19.74 -6.15
C VAL A 176 -3.46 -19.39 -5.60
N GLY A 177 -2.68 -20.38 -5.18
CA GLY A 177 -1.31 -20.17 -4.70
C GLY A 177 -0.37 -19.69 -5.78
N LEU A 178 -0.45 -20.27 -6.98
CA LEU A 178 0.34 -19.86 -8.14
C LEU A 178 0.05 -18.41 -8.54
N VAL A 179 -1.22 -18.00 -8.57
CA VAL A 179 -1.61 -16.61 -8.86
C VAL A 179 -1.05 -15.65 -7.80
N ASN A 180 -1.22 -15.96 -6.51
CA ASN A 180 -0.71 -15.09 -5.45
C ASN A 180 0.82 -15.06 -5.39
N LEU A 181 1.49 -16.19 -5.60
CA LEU A 181 2.95 -16.26 -5.68
C LEU A 181 3.46 -15.45 -6.87
N GLY A 182 2.83 -15.60 -8.04
CA GLY A 182 3.11 -14.78 -9.21
C GLY A 182 2.93 -13.30 -8.93
N LEU A 183 1.87 -12.92 -8.21
CA LEU A 183 1.60 -11.54 -7.83
C LEU A 183 2.63 -10.99 -6.82
N LEU A 184 3.03 -11.80 -5.84
CA LEU A 184 4.07 -11.46 -4.87
C LEU A 184 5.43 -11.29 -5.55
N LEU A 185 5.76 -12.14 -6.51
CA LEU A 185 6.99 -12.02 -7.29
C LEU A 185 6.95 -10.80 -8.20
N LEU A 186 5.89 -10.63 -8.99
CA LEU A 186 5.78 -9.53 -9.97
C LEU A 186 5.66 -8.15 -9.32
N LEU A 187 4.76 -7.99 -8.34
CA LEU A 187 4.47 -6.72 -7.68
C LEU A 187 5.26 -6.51 -6.37
N GLY A 188 6.04 -7.50 -5.96
CA GLY A 188 6.94 -7.42 -4.83
C GLY A 188 8.38 -7.53 -5.28
N VAL A 189 8.87 -8.74 -5.48
CA VAL A 189 10.30 -9.03 -5.72
C VAL A 189 10.86 -8.33 -6.96
N PHE A 190 10.17 -8.40 -8.10
CA PHE A 190 10.56 -7.77 -9.37
C PHE A 190 10.08 -6.33 -9.50
N ALA A 191 9.25 -5.84 -8.59
CA ALA A 191 8.83 -4.44 -8.62
C ALA A 191 9.97 -3.54 -8.15
N SER A 192 10.13 -2.39 -8.82
CA SER A 192 11.02 -1.33 -8.34
C SER A 192 10.65 -0.94 -6.91
N LYS A 193 11.64 -1.02 -6.00
CA LYS A 193 11.51 -0.75 -4.54
C LYS A 193 10.60 -1.72 -3.77
N GLY A 194 10.02 -2.73 -4.42
CA GLY A 194 9.30 -3.86 -3.84
C GLY A 194 8.02 -3.58 -3.05
N ARG A 195 7.37 -2.42 -3.29
CA ARG A 195 6.12 -2.03 -2.61
C ARG A 195 4.90 -1.95 -3.54
N ALA A 196 4.99 -2.42 -4.79
CA ALA A 196 3.92 -2.28 -5.77
C ALA A 196 2.63 -3.02 -5.36
N TYR A 197 2.70 -4.21 -4.74
CA TYR A 197 1.49 -4.89 -4.25
C TYR A 197 0.73 -4.05 -3.21
N CYS A 198 1.44 -3.46 -2.25
CA CYS A 198 0.88 -2.56 -1.25
C CYS A 198 0.26 -1.31 -1.88
N GLN A 199 0.76 -0.93 -3.05
CA GLN A 199 0.33 0.25 -3.80
C GLN A 199 -0.90 -0.01 -4.69
N PHE A 200 -1.08 -1.22 -5.22
CA PHE A 200 -2.14 -1.50 -6.21
C PHE A 200 -3.24 -2.44 -5.70
N MET A 201 -2.93 -3.41 -4.85
CA MET A 201 -3.85 -4.53 -4.60
C MET A 201 -4.01 -4.89 -3.12
N CYS A 202 -3.43 -4.12 -2.20
CA CYS A 202 -3.59 -4.38 -0.77
C CYS A 202 -4.85 -3.68 -0.22
N PRO A 203 -5.91 -4.40 0.18
CA PRO A 203 -7.12 -3.81 0.76
C PRO A 203 -6.85 -3.13 2.11
N ILE A 204 -5.96 -3.70 2.94
CA ILE A 204 -5.50 -3.05 4.19
C ILE A 204 -4.82 -1.71 3.84
N GLY A 205 -3.97 -1.69 2.81
CA GLY A 205 -3.30 -0.47 2.35
C GLY A 205 -4.26 0.57 1.75
N ALA A 206 -5.40 0.14 1.20
CA ALA A 206 -6.45 1.02 0.69
C ALA A 206 -7.20 1.71 1.84
N ALA A 207 -7.58 0.94 2.85
CA ALA A 207 -8.22 1.44 4.07
C ALA A 207 -7.27 2.38 4.84
N ASP A 208 -6.03 1.93 5.10
CA ASP A 208 -4.98 2.75 5.72
C ASP A 208 -4.73 4.04 4.95
N GLY A 209 -4.72 4.00 3.61
CA GLY A 209 -4.57 5.17 2.74
C GLY A 209 -5.65 6.22 2.97
N LEU A 210 -6.90 5.76 3.14
CA LEU A 210 -8.03 6.65 3.40
C LEU A 210 -7.94 7.27 4.79
N ILE A 211 -7.67 6.45 5.82
CA ILE A 211 -7.47 6.94 7.19
C ILE A 211 -6.26 7.88 7.28
N ASN A 212 -5.21 7.63 6.51
CA ASN A 212 -4.03 8.48 6.47
C ASN A 212 -4.37 9.89 5.95
N ARG A 213 -5.20 9.97 4.90
CA ARG A 213 -5.73 11.24 4.35
C ARG A 213 -6.61 11.96 5.35
N ILE A 214 -7.53 11.25 6.00
CA ILE A 214 -8.42 11.83 7.01
C ILE A 214 -7.59 12.38 8.18
N GLY A 215 -6.64 11.59 8.68
CA GLY A 215 -5.75 12.00 9.76
C GLY A 215 -4.79 13.12 9.38
N ALA A 216 -4.50 13.36 8.09
CA ALA A 216 -3.63 14.46 7.67
C ALA A 216 -4.18 15.85 8.02
N ASN A 217 -5.50 15.96 8.19
CA ASN A 217 -6.19 17.19 8.59
C ASN A 217 -6.23 17.39 10.12
N LEU A 218 -5.85 16.38 10.91
CA LEU A 218 -5.92 16.46 12.37
C LEU A 218 -4.72 17.22 12.96
N PRO A 219 -4.93 18.09 13.97
CA PRO A 219 -3.90 18.99 14.49
C PRO A 219 -2.74 18.30 15.22
N PHE A 220 -2.96 17.08 15.70
CA PHE A 220 -1.99 16.28 16.47
C PHE A 220 -1.38 15.13 15.67
N ALA A 221 -1.81 14.93 14.43
CA ALA A 221 -1.38 13.80 13.62
C ALA A 221 -0.06 14.10 12.90
N HIS A 222 0.91 13.20 13.06
CA HIS A 222 2.22 13.29 12.43
C HIS A 222 2.17 12.74 11.00
N ARG A 223 2.66 13.53 10.04
CA ARG A 223 2.73 13.16 8.62
C ARG A 223 3.99 13.71 7.99
N ILE A 224 4.35 13.17 6.83
CA ILE A 224 5.37 13.81 5.99
C ILE A 224 4.80 15.10 5.41
N ARG A 225 5.43 16.21 5.77
CA ARG A 225 5.08 17.57 5.34
C ARG A 225 6.29 18.24 4.71
N VAL A 226 6.03 19.21 3.83
CA VAL A 226 7.05 19.96 3.09
C VAL A 226 7.03 21.42 3.56
N ALA A 227 8.19 21.93 3.97
CA ALA A 227 8.45 23.35 4.15
C ALA A 227 8.80 23.96 2.80
N LYS A 228 7.88 24.77 2.26
CA LYS A 228 8.01 25.35 0.91
C LYS A 228 9.23 26.24 0.77
N GLU A 229 9.54 26.97 1.85
CA GLU A 229 10.58 27.98 1.93
C GLU A 229 11.98 27.36 1.83
N ARG A 230 12.11 26.08 2.17
CA ARG A 230 13.37 25.32 2.09
C ARG A 230 13.44 24.44 0.84
N CYS A 231 12.33 24.27 0.12
CA CYS A 231 12.28 23.39 -1.03
C CYS A 231 12.90 24.07 -2.25
N THR A 232 14.01 23.53 -2.74
CA THR A 232 14.72 24.04 -3.93
C THR A 232 14.22 23.44 -5.26
N GLY A 233 13.30 22.46 -5.20
CA GLY A 233 12.77 21.81 -6.39
C GLY A 233 13.69 20.78 -7.06
N CYS A 234 14.72 20.29 -6.36
CA CYS A 234 15.72 19.36 -6.92
C CYS A 234 15.20 17.97 -7.34
N ASN A 235 13.94 17.62 -7.01
CA ASN A 235 13.26 16.39 -7.42
C ASN A 235 13.84 15.07 -6.85
N ILE A 236 14.86 15.11 -5.98
CA ILE A 236 15.49 13.91 -5.39
C ILE A 236 14.47 13.12 -4.55
N CYS A 237 13.72 13.80 -3.68
CA CYS A 237 12.70 13.18 -2.84
C CYS A 237 11.60 12.47 -3.65
N ALA A 238 11.19 13.03 -4.80
CA ALA A 238 10.18 12.42 -5.65
C ALA A 238 10.75 11.21 -6.37
N ARG A 239 11.99 11.25 -6.84
CA ARG A 239 12.68 10.11 -7.46
C ARG A 239 12.79 8.94 -6.48
N ASP A 240 13.17 9.21 -5.24
CA ASP A 240 13.49 8.18 -4.25
C ASP A 240 12.26 7.69 -3.47
N CYS A 241 11.12 8.39 -3.53
CA CYS A 241 9.87 7.95 -2.92
C CYS A 241 9.46 6.52 -3.32
N MET A 242 9.22 5.65 -2.33
CA MET A 242 8.92 4.23 -2.53
C MET A 242 7.59 3.96 -3.21
N CYS A 243 6.59 4.78 -2.95
CA CYS A 243 5.24 4.63 -3.50
C CYS A 243 4.93 5.66 -4.59
N GLY A 244 5.92 6.45 -5.05
CA GLY A 244 5.69 7.54 -5.99
C GLY A 244 4.63 8.56 -5.50
N ALA A 245 4.53 8.75 -4.18
CA ALA A 245 3.52 9.62 -3.55
C ALA A 245 3.86 11.12 -3.66
N ILE A 246 5.06 11.47 -4.09
CA ILE A 246 5.52 12.85 -4.21
C ILE A 246 5.50 13.28 -5.67
N LYS A 247 4.88 14.43 -5.94
CA LYS A 247 4.88 15.11 -7.24
C LYS A 247 5.48 16.50 -7.09
N MET A 248 6.15 16.98 -8.12
CA MET A 248 6.64 18.36 -8.18
C MET A 248 5.56 19.21 -8.86
N ILE A 249 5.03 20.21 -8.15
CA ILE A 249 4.07 21.19 -8.66
C ILE A 249 4.67 22.56 -8.39
N ASP A 250 4.79 23.40 -9.42
CA ASP A 250 5.42 24.72 -9.32
C ASP A 250 6.82 24.70 -8.69
N LYS A 251 7.62 23.69 -9.04
CA LYS A 251 8.96 23.41 -8.48
C LYS A 251 8.97 23.12 -6.97
N ILE A 252 7.82 22.93 -6.33
CA ILE A 252 7.70 22.55 -4.92
C ILE A 252 7.24 21.09 -4.83
N ALA A 253 7.81 20.34 -3.88
CA ALA A 253 7.38 18.98 -3.61
C ALA A 253 6.00 18.97 -2.92
N VAL A 254 5.06 18.19 -3.46
CA VAL A 254 3.72 17.97 -2.90
C VAL A 254 3.54 16.48 -2.64
N VAL A 255 3.11 16.15 -1.42
CA VAL A 255 2.99 14.78 -0.94
C VAL A 255 1.51 14.37 -0.93
N ASP A 256 1.16 13.36 -1.73
CA ASP A 256 -0.15 12.71 -1.68
C ASP A 256 -0.23 11.80 -0.44
N GLN A 257 -1.04 12.22 0.53
CA GLN A 257 -1.21 11.48 1.79
C GLN A 257 -1.99 10.17 1.60
N VAL A 258 -2.74 9.98 0.51
CA VAL A 258 -3.42 8.70 0.24
C VAL A 258 -2.40 7.63 -0.16
N SER A 259 -1.42 8.02 -0.97
CA SER A 259 -0.37 7.13 -1.48
C SER A 259 0.83 7.00 -0.55
N CYS A 260 1.11 8.01 0.29
CA CYS A 260 2.24 8.02 1.20
C CYS A 260 2.18 6.88 2.23
N MET A 261 3.26 6.10 2.34
CA MET A 261 3.40 5.02 3.32
C MET A 261 4.14 5.43 4.60
N SER A 262 4.50 6.71 4.76
CA SER A 262 5.30 7.21 5.89
C SER A 262 6.60 6.43 6.15
N CYS A 263 7.34 5.99 5.12
CA CYS A 263 8.61 5.25 5.28
C CYS A 263 9.84 6.14 5.56
N HIS A 264 9.67 7.46 5.52
CA HIS A 264 10.69 8.48 5.82
C HIS A 264 11.89 8.53 4.86
N GLU A 265 11.94 7.71 3.79
CA GLU A 265 13.03 7.74 2.81
C GLU A 265 13.22 9.16 2.22
N CYS A 266 12.12 9.86 1.92
CA CYS A 266 12.14 11.21 1.38
C CYS A 266 12.70 12.26 2.36
N VAL A 267 12.61 12.02 3.67
CA VAL A 267 13.18 12.91 4.69
C VAL A 267 14.69 12.75 4.71
N ASP A 268 15.18 11.51 4.59
CA ASP A 268 16.60 11.20 4.69
C ASP A 268 17.41 11.66 3.48
N VAL A 269 16.84 11.62 2.28
CA VAL A 269 17.51 12.06 1.04
C VAL A 269 17.42 13.57 0.79
N CYS A 270 16.72 14.32 1.65
CA CYS A 270 16.51 15.76 1.44
C CYS A 270 17.65 16.58 2.06
N ASP A 271 18.64 16.95 1.25
CA ASP A 271 19.79 17.77 1.70
C ASP A 271 19.39 19.12 2.30
N TRP A 272 18.24 19.66 1.88
CA TRP A 272 17.74 20.98 2.30
C TRP A 272 16.87 20.93 3.57
N ASN A 273 16.65 19.74 4.16
CA ASN A 273 15.76 19.54 5.30
C ASN A 273 14.38 20.21 5.10
N ALA A 274 13.87 20.14 3.86
CA ALA A 274 12.57 20.68 3.48
C ALA A 274 11.43 19.70 3.79
N LEU A 275 11.73 18.42 3.98
CA LEU A 275 10.77 17.37 4.34
C LEU A 275 10.94 16.98 5.80
N ALA A 276 9.85 16.88 6.54
CA ALA A 276 9.87 16.43 7.93
C ALA A 276 8.62 15.61 8.27
N TRP A 277 8.78 14.65 9.19
CA TRP A 277 7.66 13.96 9.82
C TRP A 277 7.19 14.78 11.03
N THR A 278 6.10 15.53 10.87
CA THR A 278 5.65 16.50 11.87
C THR A 278 4.14 16.72 11.84
N THR A 279 3.62 17.35 12.88
CA THR A 279 2.22 17.77 13.00
C THR A 279 1.93 18.97 12.12
N PRO A 280 0.66 19.25 11.77
CA PRO A 280 0.34 20.52 11.13
C PRO A 280 0.76 21.69 12.02
N PRO A 281 1.25 22.78 11.42
CA PRO A 281 1.57 23.96 12.20
C PRO A 281 0.31 24.45 12.92
N ARG A 282 0.43 24.70 14.24
CA ARG A 282 -0.67 25.18 15.11
C ARG A 282 -1.22 26.55 14.70
N HIS A 283 -0.52 27.26 13.84
CA HIS A 283 -0.92 28.53 13.25
C HIS A 283 -0.88 28.37 11.73
N LYS A 284 -1.74 29.10 11.01
CA LYS A 284 -1.60 29.19 9.55
C LYS A 284 -0.16 29.63 9.27
N ILE A 285 0.53 28.93 8.37
CA ILE A 285 1.92 29.28 7.99
C ILE A 285 1.98 30.75 7.56
N ASN A 286 0.89 31.24 6.94
CA ASN A 286 0.68 32.61 6.47
C ASN A 286 0.36 33.65 7.57
N GLU A 287 0.05 33.23 8.81
CA GLU A 287 -0.23 34.12 9.94
C GLU A 287 0.58 33.67 11.19
N PRO A 288 1.92 33.70 11.13
CA PRO A 288 2.74 33.31 12.27
C PRO A 288 2.67 34.38 13.37
N LYS A 289 2.55 33.95 14.64
CA LYS A 289 2.50 34.85 15.82
C LYS A 289 3.73 35.75 15.99
N ARG A 290 4.85 35.43 15.35
CA ARG A 290 6.10 36.20 15.33
C ARG A 290 6.78 36.01 13.97
N ILE A 291 7.05 37.11 13.28
CA ILE A 291 7.78 37.15 12.01
C ILE A 291 9.14 37.79 12.29
N LYS A 292 10.23 37.13 11.88
CA LYS A 292 11.56 37.75 11.91
C LYS A 292 11.64 38.76 10.77
N LYS A 293 12.13 39.98 11.05
CA LYS A 293 12.27 41.07 10.06
C LYS A 293 12.93 40.52 8.77
N ASN A 294 12.33 40.79 7.60
CA ASN A 294 12.74 40.31 6.26
C ASN A 294 12.49 38.81 5.96
N THR A 295 11.45 38.20 6.51
CA THR A 295 11.03 36.84 6.14
C THR A 295 9.75 36.90 5.31
N GLU A 296 9.80 36.55 4.02
CA GLU A 296 8.60 36.39 3.19
C GLU A 296 7.90 35.08 3.53
N ILE A 297 6.56 35.14 3.64
CA ILE A 297 5.74 33.99 3.97
C ILE A 297 5.06 33.50 2.69
N LEU A 298 5.41 32.29 2.26
CA LEU A 298 4.86 31.69 1.05
C LEU A 298 3.47 31.09 1.32
N PRO A 299 2.48 31.31 0.44
CA PRO A 299 1.15 30.74 0.63
C PRO A 299 1.17 29.21 0.61
N THR A 300 0.48 28.58 1.56
CA THR A 300 0.17 27.14 1.49
C THR A 300 -0.58 26.83 0.19
N PRO A 301 -0.29 25.69 -0.47
CA PRO A 301 -1.03 25.32 -1.66
C PRO A 301 -2.46 25.00 -1.22
N ASP A 302 -3.44 25.49 -1.95
CA ASP A 302 -4.80 25.00 -1.83
C ASP A 302 -4.75 23.48 -2.01
N TRP A 303 -5.20 22.72 -1.01
CA TRP A 303 -5.23 21.26 -1.07
C TRP A 303 -6.38 20.84 -1.97
N GLN A 304 -6.28 21.15 -3.26
CA GLN A 304 -7.12 20.50 -4.24
C GLN A 304 -6.55 19.09 -4.41
N ALA A 305 -7.35 18.09 -4.06
CA ALA A 305 -7.15 16.74 -4.53
C ALA A 305 -7.29 16.80 -6.05
N VAL A 306 -6.20 17.14 -6.75
CA VAL A 306 -6.18 17.06 -8.21
C VAL A 306 -6.17 15.57 -8.53
N HIS A 307 -7.37 15.01 -8.62
CA HIS A 307 -7.60 13.93 -9.56
C HIS A 307 -7.17 14.49 -10.92
N PHE A 308 -6.33 13.77 -11.66
CA PHE A 308 -6.12 14.10 -13.06
C PHE A 308 -7.46 13.95 -13.77
N HIS A 309 -8.28 14.99 -13.75
CA HIS A 309 -9.25 15.23 -14.81
C HIS A 309 -8.43 15.76 -15.96
N GLY A 310 -8.25 14.91 -16.96
CA GLY A 310 -7.62 15.28 -18.22
C GLY A 310 -8.49 16.29 -18.96
N THR A 311 -8.57 17.51 -18.48
CA THR A 311 -9.12 18.64 -19.20
C THR A 311 -8.58 19.93 -18.61
N LYS A 312 -7.66 20.51 -19.39
CA LYS A 312 -7.37 21.94 -19.52
C LYS A 312 -6.55 22.60 -18.39
N LEU A 313 -5.23 22.52 -18.55
CA LEU A 313 -4.33 23.63 -18.27
C LEU A 313 -3.54 23.91 -19.55
N GLY A 314 -3.63 25.15 -20.03
CA GLY A 314 -2.73 25.73 -21.03
C GLY A 314 -2.93 25.25 -22.46
N ALA A 315 -3.73 25.97 -23.24
CA ALA A 315 -3.49 26.06 -24.67
C ALA A 315 -2.20 26.84 -24.86
N GLU A 316 -1.15 26.18 -25.36
CA GLU A 316 -0.20 26.76 -26.32
C GLU A 316 0.65 25.64 -26.94
N GLU A 317 0.38 25.45 -28.23
CA GLU A 317 1.20 24.93 -29.33
C GLU A 317 2.31 23.92 -29.03
N GLY A 318 2.05 22.66 -29.42
CA GLY A 318 3.07 21.62 -29.50
C GLY A 318 2.43 20.26 -29.76
N GLY A 319 2.18 19.96 -31.03
CA GLY A 319 1.49 18.75 -31.48
C GLY A 319 2.08 17.47 -30.90
N THR A 320 1.25 16.70 -30.19
CA THR A 320 1.59 15.33 -29.80
C THR A 320 0.43 14.41 -30.14
N ALA A 321 0.75 13.35 -30.87
CA ALA A 321 -0.17 12.37 -31.39
C ALA A 321 -1.03 11.77 -30.27
N LYS A 322 -2.36 11.81 -30.45
CA LYS A 322 -3.32 11.10 -29.61
C LYS A 322 -3.02 9.60 -29.65
N GLY A 323 -2.49 9.06 -28.55
CA GLY A 323 -2.60 7.63 -28.27
C GLY A 323 -4.08 7.22 -28.22
N PRO A 324 -4.44 5.97 -28.54
CA PRO A 324 -5.83 5.57 -28.73
C PRO A 324 -6.63 5.81 -27.45
N ALA A 325 -7.68 6.63 -27.56
CA ALA A 325 -8.61 6.88 -26.48
C ALA A 325 -9.30 5.55 -26.12
N VAL A 326 -8.98 5.01 -24.95
CA VAL A 326 -9.61 3.79 -24.45
C VAL A 326 -11.06 4.12 -24.09
N SER A 327 -11.99 3.58 -24.87
CA SER A 327 -13.42 3.70 -24.60
C SER A 327 -13.76 2.91 -23.34
N TRP A 328 -14.19 3.59 -22.28
CA TRP A 328 -14.61 2.93 -21.03
C TRP A 328 -15.80 1.97 -21.24
N VAL A 329 -16.61 2.20 -22.28
CA VAL A 329 -17.65 1.26 -22.72
C VAL A 329 -17.04 -0.03 -23.24
N SER A 330 -15.94 0.04 -24.00
CA SER A 330 -15.23 -1.16 -24.48
C SER A 330 -14.54 -1.92 -23.35
N VAL A 331 -14.03 -1.23 -22.33
CA VAL A 331 -13.44 -1.86 -21.13
C VAL A 331 -14.51 -2.56 -20.28
N PHE A 332 -15.66 -1.91 -20.08
CA PHE A 332 -16.79 -2.49 -19.36
C PHE A 332 -17.34 -3.72 -20.09
N ASN A 333 -17.54 -3.61 -21.41
CA ASN A 333 -17.99 -4.73 -22.23
C ASN A 333 -16.98 -5.88 -22.24
N ALA A 334 -15.67 -5.59 -22.27
CA ALA A 334 -14.63 -6.62 -22.18
C ALA A 334 -14.61 -7.31 -20.80
N MET A 335 -14.82 -6.55 -19.71
CA MET A 335 -14.95 -7.13 -18.37
C MET A 335 -16.19 -8.01 -18.26
N VAL A 336 -17.36 -7.57 -18.74
CA VAL A 336 -18.58 -8.39 -18.77
C VAL A 336 -18.36 -9.65 -19.60
N LEU A 337 -17.77 -9.53 -20.80
CA LEU A 337 -17.48 -10.67 -21.67
C LEU A 337 -16.51 -11.66 -21.00
N LEU A 338 -15.45 -11.18 -20.36
CA LEU A 338 -14.52 -12.02 -19.60
C LEU A 338 -15.22 -12.72 -18.42
N THR A 339 -16.15 -12.03 -17.76
CA THR A 339 -16.91 -12.59 -16.64
C THR A 339 -17.86 -13.68 -17.12
N VAL A 340 -18.57 -13.45 -18.24
CA VAL A 340 -19.47 -14.42 -18.88
C VAL A 340 -18.69 -15.63 -19.41
N VAL A 341 -17.57 -15.41 -20.11
CA VAL A 341 -16.68 -16.49 -20.57
C VAL A 341 -16.14 -17.29 -19.38
N SER A 342 -15.77 -16.64 -18.28
CA SER A 342 -15.33 -17.35 -17.07
C SER A 342 -16.45 -18.20 -16.46
N ILE A 343 -17.68 -17.69 -16.42
CA ILE A 343 -18.85 -18.44 -15.93
C ILE A 343 -19.18 -19.62 -16.85
N VAL A 344 -19.11 -19.44 -18.17
CA VAL A 344 -19.37 -20.51 -19.16
C VAL A 344 -18.29 -21.59 -19.12
N ILE A 345 -17.02 -21.20 -18.99
CA ILE A 345 -15.92 -22.16 -18.85
C ILE A 345 -16.09 -22.95 -17.56
N VAL A 346 -16.30 -22.30 -16.41
CA VAL A 346 -16.49 -22.98 -15.12
C VAL A 346 -17.75 -23.85 -15.11
N GLY A 347 -18.84 -23.40 -15.74
CA GLY A 347 -20.09 -24.15 -15.88
C GLY A 347 -20.02 -25.30 -16.89
N SER A 348 -18.96 -25.41 -17.70
CA SER A 348 -18.73 -26.55 -18.60
C SER A 348 -17.87 -27.66 -17.97
N PHE A 349 -17.30 -27.39 -16.78
CA PHE A 349 -16.50 -28.34 -15.98
C PHE A 349 -17.25 -28.85 -14.73
N LEU A 350 -18.46 -28.37 -14.49
CA LEU A 350 -19.48 -28.94 -13.59
C LEU A 350 -20.49 -29.71 -14.42
#